data_AF-A0A1F9WTJ1-F1
#
_entry.id   AF-A0A1F9WTJ1-F1
#
_cell.length_a   1.000
_cell.length_b   1.000
_cell.length_c   1.000
_cell.angle_alpha   90.00
_cell.angle_beta   90.00
_cell.angle_gamma   90.00
#
_symmetry.space_group_name_H-M   'P 1'
#
loop_
_entity.id
_entity.type
_entity.pdbx_description
1 polymer ?
#
loop_
_entity_poly.entity_id
_entity_poly.type
_entity_poly.pdbx_seq_one_letter_code
_entity_poly.pdbx_strand_id
1 'polypeptide(L)'
;MIIKSGRRLKLELIKFTVYVAVLILLLVSINFYWFLTTILPPTMLSQSAARIAVFSVISIFLIWGITVLLVKWFTFSVLGPMPRLQREITRMAESEKYHCLTVRDKDKIGEFIEVVNLLIKKLSPK
;
A
#
# COMPACT_ATOMS: atom_id res chain seq x y z
N MET A 1 -14.94 -21.80 10.88
CA MET A 1 -14.41 -21.80 9.50
C MET A 1 -13.76 -20.44 9.15
N ILE A 2 -12.73 -19.99 9.89
CA ILE A 2 -12.22 -18.59 9.80
C ILE A 2 -10.76 -18.50 9.31
N ILE A 3 -10.01 -19.61 9.32
CA ILE A 3 -8.57 -19.64 9.02
C ILE A 3 -8.27 -19.48 7.50
N LYS A 4 -9.25 -19.72 6.62
CA LYS A 4 -9.06 -19.66 5.16
C LYS A 4 -9.03 -18.22 4.59
N SER A 5 -9.62 -17.25 5.30
CA SER A 5 -9.76 -15.86 4.82
C SER A 5 -8.44 -15.08 4.86
N GLY A 6 -7.65 -15.24 5.93
CA GLY A 6 -6.38 -14.50 6.08
C GLY A 6 -5.32 -14.85 5.03
N ARG A 7 -5.33 -16.07 4.46
CA ARG A 7 -4.41 -16.45 3.37
C ARG A 7 -4.81 -15.81 2.04
N ARG A 8 -6.12 -15.71 1.74
CA ARG A 8 -6.61 -15.05 0.51
C ARG A 8 -6.34 -13.56 0.53
N LEU A 9 -6.59 -12.90 1.67
CA LEU A 9 -6.37 -11.46 1.81
C LEU A 9 -4.88 -11.09 1.68
N LYS A 10 -3.98 -11.91 2.25
CA LYS A 10 -2.54 -11.77 2.02
C LYS A 10 -2.15 -11.97 0.55
N LEU A 11 -2.79 -12.90 -0.15
CA LEU A 11 -2.51 -13.18 -1.56
C LEU A 11 -2.99 -12.05 -2.47
N GLU A 12 -4.17 -11.49 -2.19
CA GLU A 12 -4.72 -10.32 -2.89
C GLU A 12 -3.87 -9.08 -2.63
N LEU A 13 -3.34 -8.92 -1.42
CA LEU A 13 -2.40 -7.84 -1.12
C LEU A 13 -1.08 -7.97 -1.85
N ILE A 14 -0.54 -9.19 -1.94
CA ILE A 14 0.67 -9.46 -2.72
C ILE A 14 0.40 -9.17 -4.20
N LYS A 15 -0.74 -9.60 -4.74
CA LYS A 15 -1.13 -9.29 -6.12
C LYS A 15 -1.24 -7.78 -6.34
N PHE A 16 -1.93 -7.06 -5.46
CA PHE A 16 -2.05 -5.60 -5.54
C PHE A 16 -0.70 -4.90 -5.47
N THR A 17 0.19 -5.35 -4.58
CA THR A 17 1.57 -4.86 -4.46
C THR A 17 2.34 -5.05 -5.75
N VAL A 18 2.25 -6.24 -6.34
CA VAL A 18 2.92 -6.57 -7.60
C VAL A 18 2.34 -5.73 -8.74
N TYR A 19 1.03 -5.56 -8.82
CA TYR A 19 0.40 -4.72 -9.85
C TYR A 19 0.82 -3.25 -9.74
N VAL A 20 0.79 -2.68 -8.54
CA VAL A 20 1.21 -1.30 -8.31
C VAL A 20 2.70 -1.14 -8.62
N ALA A 21 3.54 -2.08 -8.22
CA ALA A 21 4.96 -2.06 -8.53
C ALA A 21 5.21 -2.11 -10.05
N VAL A 22 4.53 -3.00 -10.77
CA VAL A 22 4.64 -3.12 -12.24
C VAL A 22 4.16 -1.83 -12.93
N LEU A 23 3.04 -1.26 -12.49
CA LEU A 23 2.50 -0.02 -13.03
C LEU A 23 3.49 1.15 -12.86
N ILE A 24 4.07 1.30 -11.66
CA ILE A 24 5.08 2.31 -11.38
C ILE A 24 6.32 2.09 -12.25
N LEU A 25 6.79 0.85 -12.37
CA LEU A 25 7.96 0.50 -13.19
C LEU A 25 7.74 0.85 -14.67
N LEU A 26 6.52 0.64 -15.16
CA LEU A 26 6.12 0.95 -16.53
C LEU A 26 6.05 2.48 -16.74
N LEU A 27 5.43 3.22 -15.83
CA LEU A 27 5.37 4.70 -15.86
C LEU A 27 6.76 5.34 -15.80
N VAL A 28 7.66 4.78 -14.97
CA VAL A 28 9.04 5.23 -14.86
C VAL A 28 9.80 4.93 -16.14
N SER A 29 9.67 3.73 -16.70
CA SER A 29 10.35 3.36 -17.95
C SER A 29 9.92 4.26 -19.11
N ILE A 30 8.63 4.59 -19.20
CA ILE A 30 8.12 5.55 -20.19
C ILE A 30 8.71 6.95 -19.96
N ASN A 31 8.69 7.46 -18.73
CA ASN A 31 9.26 8.77 -18.40
C ASN A 31 10.76 8.84 -18.70
N PHE A 32 11.49 7.77 -18.38
CA PHE A 32 12.92 7.70 -18.61
C PHE A 32 13.25 7.64 -20.11
N TYR A 33 12.48 6.87 -20.89
CA TYR A 33 12.61 6.84 -22.34
C TYR A 33 12.32 8.22 -22.95
N TRP A 34 11.24 8.89 -22.53
CA TRP A 34 10.91 10.25 -22.96
C TRP A 34 11.98 11.28 -22.60
N PHE A 35 12.54 11.18 -21.39
CA PHE A 35 13.62 12.06 -20.95
C PHE A 35 14.88 11.89 -21.82
N LEU A 36 15.24 10.65 -22.13
CA LEU A 36 16.39 10.35 -22.99
C LEU A 36 16.21 10.84 -24.42
N THR A 37 15.03 10.65 -25.01
CA THR A 37 14.75 11.12 -26.38
C THR A 37 14.65 12.63 -26.49
N THR A 38 14.27 13.32 -25.41
CA THR A 38 14.15 14.78 -25.37
C THR A 38 15.51 15.47 -25.18
N ILE A 39 16.44 14.84 -24.47
CA ILE A 39 17.70 15.49 -24.05
C ILE A 39 18.92 15.07 -24.89
N LEU A 40 18.94 13.85 -25.44
CA LEU A 40 20.10 13.38 -26.22
C LEU A 40 19.84 13.35 -27.73
N PRO A 41 20.77 13.90 -28.54
CA PRO A 41 20.81 13.63 -29.98
C PRO A 41 20.91 12.12 -30.25
N PRO A 42 20.22 11.58 -31.27
CA PRO A 42 20.17 10.14 -31.53
C PRO A 42 21.54 9.51 -31.79
N THR A 43 22.53 10.30 -32.23
CA THR A 43 23.92 9.88 -32.46
C THR A 43 24.74 9.69 -31.17
N MET A 44 24.33 10.32 -30.05
CA MET A 44 24.98 10.16 -28.74
C MET A 44 24.30 9.10 -27.85
N LEU A 45 23.08 8.69 -28.18
CA LEU A 45 22.38 7.60 -27.47
C LEU A 45 23.13 6.27 -27.60
N SER A 46 23.74 5.97 -28.75
CA SER A 46 24.48 4.72 -28.98
C SER A 46 25.81 4.68 -28.20
N GLN A 47 26.54 5.80 -28.15
CA GLN A 47 27.81 5.90 -27.40
C GLN A 47 27.59 5.93 -25.88
N SER A 48 26.47 6.50 -25.44
CA SER A 48 26.11 6.60 -24.02
C SER A 48 25.25 5.44 -23.54
N ALA A 49 24.86 4.51 -24.42
CA ALA A 49 23.93 3.42 -24.14
C ALA A 49 24.34 2.60 -22.90
N ALA A 50 25.64 2.32 -22.73
CA ALA A 50 26.14 1.57 -21.57
C ALA A 50 25.96 2.36 -20.25
N ARG A 51 26.23 3.67 -20.25
CA ARG A 51 26.05 4.52 -19.05
C ARG A 51 24.56 4.71 -18.73
N ILE A 52 23.74 4.87 -19.75
CA ILE A 52 22.29 4.97 -19.64
C ILE A 52 21.71 3.66 -19.10
N ALA A 53 22.17 2.51 -19.58
CA ALA A 53 21.75 1.20 -19.09
C ALA A 53 22.12 1.01 -17.61
N VAL A 54 23.36 1.35 -17.22
CA VAL A 54 23.80 1.28 -15.82
C VAL A 54 22.98 2.21 -14.92
N PHE A 55 22.77 3.46 -15.34
CA PHE A 55 21.96 4.41 -14.57
C PHE A 55 20.50 3.98 -14.46
N SER A 56 19.94 3.41 -15.53
CA SER A 56 18.59 2.86 -15.57
C SER A 56 18.44 1.68 -14.60
N VAL A 57 19.39 0.74 -14.60
CA VAL A 57 19.39 -0.39 -13.66
C VAL A 57 19.44 0.09 -12.21
N ILE A 58 20.34 1.01 -11.89
CA ILE A 58 20.45 1.59 -10.54
C ILE A 58 19.13 2.28 -10.14
N SER A 59 18.55 3.07 -11.05
CA SER A 59 17.29 3.77 -10.81
C SER A 59 16.13 2.80 -10.58
N ILE A 60 16.04 1.73 -11.37
CA ILE A 60 15.02 0.68 -11.21
C ILE A 60 15.18 0.00 -9.84
N PHE A 61 16.40 -0.35 -9.44
CA PHE A 61 16.64 -0.94 -8.12
C PHE A 61 16.23 0.00 -6.98
N LEU A 62 16.56 1.29 -7.10
CA LEU A 62 16.21 2.30 -6.10
C LEU A 62 14.70 2.45 -5.97
N ILE A 63 14.00 2.58 -7.10
CA ILE A 63 12.55 2.74 -7.16
C ILE A 63 11.85 1.49 -6.65
N TRP A 64 12.33 0.30 -7.02
CA TRP A 64 11.79 -0.96 -6.52
C TRP A 64 11.96 -1.06 -5.00
N GLY A 65 13.14 -0.72 -4.46
CA GLY A 65 13.38 -0.68 -3.02
C GLY A 65 12.45 0.27 -2.28
N ILE A 66 12.27 1.50 -2.78
CA ILE A 66 11.35 2.49 -2.22
C ILE A 66 9.91 1.97 -2.28
N THR A 67 9.50 1.39 -3.40
CA THR A 67 8.14 0.85 -3.58
C THR A 67 7.86 -0.29 -2.59
N VAL A 68 8.79 -1.22 -2.43
CA VAL A 68 8.66 -2.32 -1.45
C VAL A 68 8.55 -1.78 -0.03
N LEU A 69 9.37 -0.79 0.33
CA LEU A 69 9.30 -0.16 1.65
C LEU A 69 7.96 0.55 1.86
N LEU A 70 7.48 1.30 0.87
CA LEU A 70 6.23 2.04 0.94
C LEU A 70 5.03 1.10 1.07
N VAL A 71 4.99 0.04 0.28
CA VAL A 71 3.91 -0.94 0.33
C VAL A 71 3.95 -1.74 1.63
N LYS A 72 5.14 -2.10 2.12
CA LYS A 72 5.30 -2.73 3.44
C LYS A 72 4.77 -1.80 4.53
N TRP A 73 5.16 -0.53 4.51
CA TRP A 73 4.69 0.48 5.45
C TRP A 73 3.18 0.64 5.41
N PHE A 74 2.59 0.82 4.22
CA PHE A 74 1.13 0.93 4.05
C PHE A 74 0.39 -0.32 4.53
N THR A 75 0.90 -1.50 4.19
CA THR A 75 0.32 -2.79 4.61
C THR A 75 0.28 -2.91 6.13
N PHE A 76 1.37 -2.59 6.82
CA PHE A 76 1.43 -2.71 8.28
C PHE A 76 0.66 -1.61 9.00
N SER A 77 0.70 -0.37 8.50
CA SER A 77 0.11 0.79 9.19
C SER A 77 -1.37 1.03 8.89
N VAL A 78 -1.89 0.56 7.75
CA VAL A 78 -3.28 0.83 7.32
C VAL A 78 -4.09 -0.47 7.22
N LEU A 79 -3.57 -1.48 6.53
CA LEU A 79 -4.28 -2.74 6.30
C LEU A 79 -4.16 -3.74 7.45
N GLY A 80 -3.06 -3.73 8.20
CA GLY A 80 -2.85 -4.58 9.38
C GLY A 80 -3.98 -4.53 10.40
N PRO A 81 -4.46 -3.34 10.82
CA PRO A 81 -5.52 -3.22 11.83
C PRO A 81 -6.94 -3.49 11.29
N MET A 82 -7.19 -3.33 9.99
CA MET A 82 -8.52 -3.49 9.37
C MET A 82 -9.20 -4.85 9.67
N PRO A 83 -8.56 -6.02 9.48
CA PRO A 83 -9.16 -7.32 9.78
C PRO A 83 -9.47 -7.52 11.27
N ARG A 84 -8.70 -6.89 12.17
CA ARG A 84 -8.95 -6.96 13.61
C ARG A 84 -10.19 -6.16 13.95
N LEU A 85 -10.26 -4.92 13.47
CA LEU A 85 -11.38 -4.02 13.69
C LEU A 85 -12.68 -4.58 13.11
N GLN A 86 -12.63 -5.15 11.91
CA GLN A 86 -13.78 -5.80 11.29
C GLN A 86 -14.35 -6.90 12.18
N ARG A 87 -13.50 -7.80 12.72
CA ARG A 87 -13.98 -8.87 13.62
C ARG A 87 -14.58 -8.31 14.91
N GLU A 88 -14.00 -7.24 15.43
CA GLU A 88 -14.47 -6.62 16.66
C GLU A 88 -15.84 -5.94 16.46
N ILE A 89 -16.01 -5.22 15.35
CA ILE A 89 -17.29 -4.61 14.94
C ILE A 89 -18.34 -5.69 14.69
N THR A 90 -18.01 -6.78 13.98
CA THR A 90 -18.96 -7.88 13.75
C THR A 90 -19.42 -8.51 15.06
N ARG A 91 -18.52 -8.73 16.01
CA ARG A 91 -18.89 -9.24 17.35
C ARG A 91 -19.80 -8.28 18.12
N MET A 92 -19.56 -6.96 18.04
CA MET A 92 -20.44 -5.98 18.66
C MET A 92 -21.82 -6.00 18.03
N ALA A 93 -21.91 -6.10 16.70
CA ALA A 93 -23.17 -6.20 15.99
C ALA A 93 -23.95 -7.48 16.33
N GLU A 94 -23.27 -8.62 16.49
CA GLU A 94 -23.90 -9.90 16.85
C GLU A 94 -24.33 -9.99 18.32
N SER A 95 -23.61 -9.32 19.22
CA SER A 95 -23.86 -9.40 20.67
C SER A 95 -24.67 -8.23 21.24
N GLU A 96 -24.98 -7.22 20.42
CA GLU A 96 -25.59 -5.93 20.81
C GLU A 96 -24.87 -5.19 21.95
N LYS A 97 -23.64 -5.62 22.28
CA LYS A 97 -22.79 -4.99 23.31
C LYS A 97 -21.79 -4.09 22.62
N TYR A 98 -22.10 -2.81 22.60
CA TYR A 98 -21.28 -1.78 21.98
C TYR A 98 -20.20 -1.26 22.93
N HIS A 99 -18.93 -1.24 22.48
CA HIS A 99 -17.80 -0.65 23.21
C HIS A 99 -16.91 0.15 22.27
N CYS A 100 -16.12 1.08 22.84
CA CYS A 100 -15.18 1.88 22.04
C CYS A 100 -14.01 1.03 21.55
N LEU A 101 -13.67 1.16 20.27
CA LEU A 101 -12.52 0.54 19.64
C LEU A 101 -11.25 1.29 20.02
N THR A 102 -10.23 0.55 20.46
CA THR A 102 -8.89 1.09 20.77
C THR A 102 -7.95 0.89 19.60
N VAL A 103 -7.29 1.96 19.17
CA VAL A 103 -6.25 1.95 18.12
C VAL A 103 -4.87 1.94 18.77
N ARG A 104 -3.88 1.27 18.17
CA ARG A 104 -2.48 1.41 18.61
C ARG A 104 -1.87 2.68 18.03
N ASP A 105 -0.96 3.32 18.75
CA ASP A 105 -0.29 4.57 18.32
C ASP A 105 0.45 4.47 16.98
N LYS A 106 0.80 3.25 16.54
CA LYS A 106 1.48 3.00 15.25
C LYS A 106 0.53 2.88 14.05
N ASP A 107 -0.77 2.76 14.30
CA ASP A 107 -1.77 2.59 13.25
C ASP A 107 -2.22 3.98 12.76
N LYS A 108 -2.15 4.22 11.44
CA LYS A 108 -2.48 5.53 10.85
C LYS A 108 -3.97 5.75 10.60
N ILE A 109 -4.82 4.89 11.16
CA ILE A 109 -6.28 4.91 11.02
C ILE A 109 -7.00 5.45 12.26
N GLY A 110 -6.28 6.13 13.16
CA GLY A 110 -6.83 6.68 14.41
C GLY A 110 -8.07 7.55 14.18
N GLU A 111 -7.99 8.54 13.29
CA GLU A 111 -9.09 9.45 12.97
C GLU A 111 -10.34 8.70 12.47
N PHE A 112 -10.15 7.69 11.61
CA PHE A 112 -11.27 6.88 11.11
C PHE A 112 -11.97 6.14 12.26
N ILE A 113 -11.19 5.58 13.19
CA ILE A 113 -11.76 4.86 14.34
C ILE A 113 -12.40 5.79 15.35
N GLU A 114 -11.92 7.03 15.46
CA GLU A 114 -12.59 8.05 16.25
C GLU A 114 -13.99 8.36 15.72
N VAL A 115 -14.15 8.49 14.39
CA VAL A 115 -15.46 8.65 13.74
C VAL A 115 -16.35 7.42 13.96
N VAL A 116 -15.80 6.21 13.85
CA VAL A 116 -16.54 4.97 14.14
C VAL A 116 -16.97 4.93 15.61
N ASN A 117 -16.11 5.32 16.55
CA ASN A 117 -16.44 5.38 17.97
C ASN A 117 -17.53 6.41 18.26
N LEU A 118 -17.56 7.55 17.55
CA LEU A 118 -18.65 8.51 17.64
C LEU A 118 -19.99 7.92 17.15
N LEU A 119 -19.98 7.16 16.05
CA LEU A 119 -21.15 6.44 15.57
C LEU A 119 -21.65 5.40 16.58
N ILE A 120 -20.72 4.61 17.16
CA ILE A 120 -21.05 3.61 18.18
C ILE A 120 -21.69 4.28 19.41
N LYS A 121 -21.16 5.43 19.88
CA LYS A 121 -21.76 6.19 20.98
C LYS A 121 -23.17 6.70 20.67
N LYS A 122 -23.47 7.03 19.41
CA LYS A 122 -24.82 7.42 18.99
C LYS A 122 -25.79 6.24 18.91
N LEU A 123 -25.30 5.05 18.57
CA LEU A 123 -26.09 3.82 18.45
C LEU A 123 -26.35 3.13 19.78
N SER A 124 -25.46 3.32 20.76
CA SER A 124 -25.67 2.92 22.15
C SER A 124 -25.81 4.16 23.02
N PRO A 125 -26.92 4.92 22.90
CA PRO A 125 -27.26 5.87 23.93
C PRO A 125 -27.53 5.04 25.18
N LYS A 126 -26.84 5.36 26.27
CA LYS A 126 -27.37 5.00 27.58
C LYS A 126 -28.80 5.49 27.71
#